data_AF-A0A0F4PX53-F1
#
_entry.id   AF-A0A0F4PX53-F1
#
_cell.length_a   1.000
_cell.length_b   1.000
_cell.length_c   1.000
_cell.angle_alpha   90.00
_cell.angle_beta   90.00
_cell.angle_gamma   90.00
#
_symmetry.space_group_name_H-M   'P 1'
#
loop_
_entity.id
_entity.type
_entity.pdbx_description
1 polymer ?
#
loop_
_entity_poly.entity_id
_entity_poly.type
_entity_poly.pdbx_seq_one_letter_code
_entity_poly.pdbx_strand_id
1 'polypeptide(L)'
;MGFKVNHYAAKTINRTFSTDWETLIIELIIGGICAVLAVVGYQANLLLVFGPAGLISAICFLGITYNLYQYWQDKRHSAKGD
;
A
#
# COMPACT_ATOMS: atom_id res chain seq x y z
N MET A 1 -41.26 -0.09 -27.09
CA MET A 1 -40.65 0.89 -26.16
C MET A 1 -39.61 0.15 -25.33
N GLY A 2 -38.33 0.38 -25.60
CA GLY A 2 -37.23 -0.37 -24.98
C GLY A 2 -37.06 0.01 -23.52
N PHE A 3 -37.11 -0.97 -22.64
CA PHE A 3 -36.91 -0.80 -21.20
C PHE A 3 -35.45 -0.37 -20.98
N LYS A 4 -35.24 0.92 -20.68
CA LYS A 4 -33.92 1.46 -20.37
C LYS A 4 -33.53 0.96 -18.98
N VAL A 5 -32.85 -0.19 -18.95
CA VAL A 5 -32.24 -0.73 -17.74
C VAL A 5 -31.11 0.20 -17.35
N ASN A 6 -31.38 1.09 -16.40
CA ASN A 6 -30.33 1.89 -15.78
C ASN A 6 -29.44 0.91 -15.00
N HIS A 7 -28.23 0.69 -15.51
CA HIS A 7 -27.21 -0.16 -14.91
C HIS A 7 -26.68 0.51 -13.62
N TYR A 8 -27.49 0.55 -12.57
CA TYR A 8 -27.13 1.01 -11.22
C TYR A 8 -26.25 -0.01 -10.46
N ALA A 9 -25.85 -1.11 -11.10
CA ALA A 9 -24.93 -2.10 -10.54
C ALA A 9 -23.45 -1.66 -10.58
N ALA A 10 -23.12 -0.58 -11.30
CA ALA A 10 -21.75 -0.06 -11.36
C ALA A 10 -21.44 0.99 -10.27
N LYS A 11 -22.32 1.16 -9.27
CA LYS A 11 -21.93 1.87 -8.04
C LYS A 11 -21.18 0.88 -7.14
N THR A 12 -20.00 0.48 -7.61
CA THR A 12 -18.93 0.08 -6.70
C THR A 12 -18.87 1.17 -5.64
N ILE A 13 -19.14 0.79 -4.40
CA ILE A 13 -19.02 1.65 -3.24
C ILE A 13 -17.68 2.35 -3.40
N ASN A 14 -17.71 3.67 -3.49
CA ASN A 14 -16.53 4.51 -3.60
C ASN A 14 -15.72 4.32 -2.31
N ARG A 15 -14.94 3.24 -2.24
CA ARG A 15 -13.97 2.94 -1.18
C ARG A 15 -12.67 3.71 -1.42
N THR A 16 -12.68 4.70 -2.30
CA THR A 16 -11.50 5.46 -2.74
C THR A 16 -10.84 6.23 -1.60
N PHE A 17 -11.54 6.58 -0.52
CA PHE A 17 -10.91 7.40 0.52
C PHE A 17 -10.43 6.63 1.76
N SER A 18 -10.95 5.43 2.04
CA SER A 18 -10.47 4.62 3.17
C SER A 18 -9.36 3.65 2.74
N THR A 19 -9.43 3.15 1.51
CA THR A 19 -8.53 2.08 1.04
C THR A 19 -7.08 2.54 0.96
N ASP A 20 -6.78 3.77 0.54
CA ASP A 20 -5.39 4.23 0.37
C ASP A 20 -4.63 4.37 1.71
N TRP A 21 -5.26 5.00 2.71
CA TRP A 21 -4.64 5.13 4.04
C TRP A 21 -4.61 3.80 4.79
N GLU A 22 -5.67 2.99 4.70
CA GLU A 22 -5.64 1.64 5.26
C GLU A 22 -4.52 0.81 4.61
N THR A 23 -4.44 0.80 3.27
CA THR A 23 -3.40 0.06 2.54
C THR A 23 -2.00 0.49 2.95
N LEU A 24 -1.75 1.80 3.06
CA LEU A 24 -0.45 2.32 3.52
C LEU A 24 -0.10 1.87 4.94
N ILE A 25 -1.07 1.88 5.86
CA ILE A 25 -0.88 1.41 7.24
C ILE A 25 -0.61 -0.11 7.25
N ILE A 26 -1.35 -0.89 6.46
CA ILE A 26 -1.19 -2.35 6.39
C ILE A 26 0.18 -2.70 5.78
N GLU A 27 0.61 -2.02 4.72
CA GLU A 27 1.95 -2.18 4.13
C GLU A 27 3.06 -1.82 5.13
N LEU A 28 2.87 -0.77 5.94
CA LEU A 28 3.82 -0.38 6.98
C LEU A 28 3.95 -1.46 8.08
N ILE A 29 2.82 -2.02 8.53
CA ILE A 29 2.81 -3.08 9.54
C ILE A 29 3.47 -4.35 8.99
N ILE A 30 3.06 -4.81 7.81
CA ILE A 30 3.60 -6.03 7.18
C ILE A 30 5.08 -5.85 6.87
N GLY A 31 5.46 -4.71 6.27
CA GLY A 31 6.85 -4.38 5.98
C GLY A 31 7.72 -4.36 7.24
N GLY A 32 7.24 -3.77 8.33
CA GLY A 32 7.93 -3.76 9.62
C GLY A 32 8.12 -5.16 10.22
N ILE A 33 7.07 -5.99 10.22
CA ILE A 33 7.15 -7.37 10.72
C ILE A 33 8.12 -8.19 9.87
N CYS A 34 8.04 -8.09 8.53
CA CYS A 34 8.94 -8.78 7.62
C CYS A 34 10.40 -8.32 7.79
N ALA A 35 10.64 -7.04 8.05
CA ALA A 35 11.98 -6.53 8.33
C ALA A 35 12.57 -7.15 9.61
N VAL A 36 11.79 -7.22 10.69
CA VAL A 36 12.22 -7.85 11.95
C VAL A 36 12.49 -9.34 11.74
N LEU A 37 11.59 -10.04 11.04
CA LEU A 37 11.78 -11.46 10.71
C LEU A 37 13.00 -11.71 9.83
N ALA A 38 13.32 -10.80 8.91
CA ALA A 38 14.54 -10.88 8.12
C ALA A 38 15.79 -10.73 9.02
N VAL A 39 15.82 -9.75 9.93
CA VAL A 39 16.95 -9.56 10.85
C VAL A 39 17.14 -10.77 11.76
N VAL A 40 16.07 -11.28 12.35
CA VAL A 40 16.11 -12.47 13.22
C VAL A 40 16.48 -13.72 12.41
N GLY A 41 15.93 -13.89 11.21
CA GLY A 41 16.24 -15.00 10.31
C GLY A 41 17.71 -15.00 9.88
N TYR A 42 18.30 -13.82 9.65
CA TYR A 42 19.72 -13.67 9.37
C TYR A 42 20.59 -14.10 10.58
N GLN A 43 20.24 -13.63 11.78
CA GLN A 43 20.94 -13.99 13.03
C GLN A 43 20.87 -15.50 13.31
N ALA A 44 19.73 -16.13 13.00
CA ALA A 44 19.50 -17.55 13.21
C ALA A 44 20.02 -18.45 12.05
N ASN A 45 20.71 -17.89 11.05
CA ASN A 45 21.21 -18.61 9.86
C ASN A 45 20.11 -19.33 9.05
N LEU A 46 18.86 -18.87 9.16
CA LEU A 46 17.69 -19.40 8.44
C LEU A 46 17.59 -18.70 7.08
N LEU A 47 18.45 -19.10 6.15
CA LEU A 47 18.52 -18.51 4.80
C LEU A 47 17.16 -18.55 4.07
N LEU A 48 16.39 -19.61 4.28
CA LEU A 48 15.06 -19.80 3.70
C LEU A 48 14.03 -18.78 4.18
N VAL A 49 14.19 -18.22 5.38
CA VAL A 49 13.28 -17.23 5.95
C VAL A 49 13.75 -15.82 5.62
N PHE A 50 15.06 -15.59 5.70
CA PHE A 50 15.67 -14.31 5.37
C PHE A 50 15.39 -13.87 3.95
N GLY A 51 15.54 -14.76 2.96
CA GLY A 51 15.32 -14.43 1.54
C GLY A 51 13.94 -13.83 1.24
N PRO A 52 12.84 -14.57 1.47
CA PRO A 52 11.50 -14.06 1.19
C PRO A 52 11.08 -12.91 2.11
N ALA A 53 11.42 -12.95 3.40
CA ALA A 53 11.06 -11.87 4.33
C ALA A 53 11.77 -10.55 3.97
N GLY A 54 13.05 -10.62 3.59
CA GLY A 54 13.81 -9.47 3.12
C GLY A 54 13.27 -8.89 1.81
N LEU A 55 12.91 -9.75 0.86
CA LEU A 55 12.31 -9.34 -0.41
C LEU A 55 10.97 -8.61 -0.19
N ILE A 56 10.07 -9.19 0.62
CA ILE A 56 8.76 -8.60 0.92
C ILE A 56 8.94 -7.26 1.64
N SER A 57 9.83 -7.21 2.63
CA SER A 57 10.17 -5.96 3.34
C SER A 57 10.62 -4.88 2.37
N ALA A 58 11.48 -5.20 1.40
CA ALA A 58 11.97 -4.23 0.42
C ALA A 58 10.84 -3.70 -0.49
N ILE A 59 9.95 -4.59 -0.94
CA ILE A 59 8.80 -4.22 -1.79
C ILE A 59 7.83 -3.31 -1.02
N CYS A 60 7.48 -3.66 0.22
CA CYS A 60 6.61 -2.83 1.04
C CYS A 60 7.23 -1.45 1.31
N PHE A 61 8.55 -1.38 1.55
CA PHE A 61 9.23 -0.09 1.70
C PHE A 61 9.12 0.77 0.44
N LEU A 62 9.30 0.18 -0.75
CA LEU A 62 9.14 0.89 -2.02
C LEU A 62 7.70 1.39 -2.23
N GLY A 63 6.70 0.56 -1.93
CA GLY A 63 5.28 0.91 -2.01
C GLY A 63 4.91 2.09 -1.11
N ILE A 64 5.36 2.05 0.15
CA ILE A 64 5.19 3.15 1.11
C ILE A 64 5.87 4.43 0.61
N THR A 65 7.11 4.33 0.13
CA THR A 65 7.88 5.51 -0.32
C THR A 65 7.21 6.16 -1.54
N TYR A 66 6.70 5.36 -2.47
CA TYR A 66 5.98 5.85 -3.65
C TYR A 66 4.67 6.55 -3.27
N ASN A 67 3.85 5.90 -2.43
CA ASN A 67 2.60 6.49 -1.94
C ASN A 67 2.85 7.79 -1.17
N LEU A 68 3.86 7.81 -0.31
CA LEU A 68 4.25 9.01 0.42
C LEU A 68 4.69 10.12 -0.54
N TYR A 69 5.51 9.80 -1.54
CA TYR A 69 5.94 10.79 -2.54
C TYR A 69 4.75 11.41 -3.29
N GLN A 70 3.79 10.59 -3.71
CA GLN A 70 2.58 11.03 -4.39
C GLN A 70 1.72 11.93 -3.49
N TYR A 71 1.51 11.53 -2.24
CA TYR A 71 0.79 12.33 -1.24
C TYR A 71 1.41 13.73 -1.03
N TRP A 72 2.75 13.80 -0.96
CA TRP A 72 3.45 15.07 -0.82
C TRP A 72 3.37 15.93 -2.09
N GLN A 73 3.37 15.31 -3.28
CA GLN A 73 3.22 16.01 -4.55
C GLN A 73 1.81 16.63 -4.67
N ASP A 74 0.77 15.87 -4.35
CA ASP A 74 -0.61 16.34 -4.37
C ASP A 74 -0.82 17.50 -3.40
N LYS A 75 -0.26 17.40 -2.18
CA LYS A 75 -0.32 18.46 -1.18
C LYS A 75 0.34 19.76 -1.66
N ARG A 76 1.41 19.67 -2.46
CA ARG A 76 2.05 20.85 -3.07
C ARG A 76 1.25 21.44 -4.23
N HIS A 77 0.50 20.63 -4.98
CA HIS A 77 -0.35 21.10 -6.07
C HIS A 77 -1.61 21.80 -5.56
N SER A 78 -2.24 21.29 -4.49
CA SER A 78 -3.40 21.95 -3.87
C SER A 78 -3.05 23.28 -3.20
N ALA A 79 -1.82 23.46 -2.72
CA ALA A 79 -1.36 24.71 -2.10
C ALA A 79 -1.04 25.85 -3.10
N LYS A 80 -1.13 25.59 -4.42
CA LYS A 80 -0.78 26.54 -5.47
C LYS A 80 -1.98 26.99 -6.31
N GLY A 81 -3.19 26.63 -5.88
CA GLY A 81 -4.47 26.94 -6.52
C GLY A 81 -5.37 27.89 -5.72
N ASP A 82 -4.79 28.67 -4.79
CA ASP A 82 -5.41 29.84 -4.15
C ASP A 82 -4.59 31.10 -4.49
#